data_AF-A0A4Y9MKQ0-F1
#
_entry.id   AF-A0A4Y9MKQ0-F1
#
_cell.length_a   1.000
_cell.length_b   1.000
_cell.length_c   1.000
_cell.angle_alpha   90.00
_cell.angle_beta   90.00
_cell.angle_gamma   90.00
#
_symmetry.space_group_name_H-M   'P 1'
#
loop_
_entity.id
_entity.type
_entity.pdbx_description
1 polymer ?
#
loop_
_entity_poly.entity_id
_entity_poly.type
_entity_poly.pdbx_seq_one_letter_code
_entity_poly.pdbx_strand_id
1 'polypeptide(L)'
;MKTATPFAAAAAAVFAGLAAVGVAHAQPEPSPPPPSPASDAPAPGALKTTIDANGTYRVGVDIAPGTYSSGGPIDDGACYWKRVGGEKTLDNALTKKAQTVRIEPTDTTFTTNDCQSWILAACGTACPPPPPPPGPMSMLGQLGAFLGPKQFTGPPTP
;
A
#
# COMPACT_ATOMS: atom_id res chain seq x y z
N MET A 1 -48.94 -67.85 10.75
CA MET A 1 -50.12 -68.26 9.97
C MET A 1 -50.72 -67.03 9.32
N LYS A 2 -50.73 -66.99 7.98
CA LYS A 2 -51.52 -66.18 7.01
C LYS A 2 -50.62 -65.71 5.84
N THR A 3 -50.52 -66.53 4.77
CA THR A 3 -51.11 -66.34 3.40
C THR A 3 -50.48 -65.15 2.64
N ALA A 4 -49.70 -65.28 1.54
CA ALA A 4 -49.91 -65.90 0.20
C ALA A 4 -51.10 -65.21 -0.55
N THR A 5 -51.09 -64.71 -1.80
CA THR A 5 -50.30 -64.92 -3.05
C THR A 5 -50.65 -63.77 -4.08
N PRO A 6 -50.54 -63.85 -5.45
CA PRO A 6 -49.70 -63.02 -6.34
C PRO A 6 -50.48 -62.27 -7.48
N PHE A 7 -49.80 -61.63 -8.45
CA PHE A 7 -50.15 -61.47 -9.91
C PHE A 7 -49.03 -60.57 -10.55
N ALA A 8 -48.08 -61.07 -11.37
CA ALA A 8 -48.14 -61.34 -12.84
C ALA A 8 -48.52 -60.09 -13.68
N ALA A 9 -47.89 -59.67 -14.79
CA ALA A 9 -46.83 -60.23 -15.64
C ALA A 9 -46.22 -59.13 -16.58
N ALA A 10 -44.97 -59.40 -17.01
CA ALA A 10 -44.35 -59.20 -18.33
C ALA A 10 -44.48 -57.87 -19.12
N ALA A 11 -43.33 -57.30 -19.49
CA ALA A 11 -42.81 -57.35 -20.87
C ALA A 11 -41.34 -56.93 -20.92
N ALA A 12 -40.52 -57.82 -21.50
CA ALA A 12 -39.09 -57.67 -21.65
C ALA A 12 -38.73 -56.89 -22.92
N ALA A 13 -37.67 -56.07 -22.84
CA ALA A 13 -36.84 -55.73 -23.98
C ALA A 13 -35.38 -55.83 -23.54
N VAL A 14 -34.76 -56.93 -23.96
CA VAL A 14 -33.35 -57.28 -23.74
C VAL A 14 -32.50 -56.48 -24.72
N PHE A 15 -31.55 -55.69 -24.21
CA PHE A 15 -30.34 -55.34 -24.96
C PHE A 15 -29.15 -55.90 -24.19
N ALA A 16 -28.63 -57.00 -24.70
CA ALA A 16 -27.36 -57.59 -24.29
C ALA A 16 -26.22 -56.89 -25.05
N GLY A 17 -25.22 -56.39 -24.31
CA GLY A 17 -23.94 -55.90 -24.84
C GLY A 17 -22.94 -55.77 -23.69
N LEU A 18 -21.84 -56.53 -23.77
CA LEU A 18 -20.88 -56.87 -22.71
C LEU A 18 -19.97 -55.72 -22.25
N ALA A 19 -19.62 -55.67 -20.95
CA ALA A 19 -18.26 -56.00 -20.43
C ALA A 19 -17.93 -55.37 -19.04
N ALA A 20 -17.36 -56.21 -18.17
CA ALA A 20 -16.34 -55.95 -17.14
C ALA A 20 -16.63 -55.09 -15.87
N VAL A 21 -16.88 -55.81 -14.77
CA VAL A 21 -16.26 -55.72 -13.40
C VAL A 21 -15.59 -54.41 -12.98
N GLY A 22 -16.09 -53.83 -11.88
CA GLY A 22 -15.33 -52.91 -11.01
C GLY A 22 -16.19 -52.06 -10.08
N VAL A 23 -16.54 -52.56 -8.89
CA VAL A 23 -17.13 -51.74 -7.82
C VAL A 23 -16.00 -50.93 -7.17
N ALA A 24 -15.90 -49.65 -7.52
CA ALA A 24 -15.15 -48.67 -6.74
C ALA A 24 -16.16 -47.78 -6.02
N HIS A 25 -16.28 -47.97 -4.71
CA HIS A 25 -17.01 -47.07 -3.81
C HIS A 25 -16.34 -45.68 -3.86
N ALA A 26 -16.93 -44.74 -4.60
CA ALA A 26 -16.60 -43.33 -4.48
C ALA A 26 -17.32 -42.75 -3.27
N GLN A 27 -16.56 -42.46 -2.23
CA GLN A 27 -16.99 -41.73 -1.03
C GLN A 27 -17.49 -40.33 -1.47
N PRO A 28 -18.65 -39.84 -1.01
CA PRO A 28 -19.04 -38.45 -1.27
C PRO A 28 -18.02 -37.50 -0.63
N GLU A 29 -17.34 -36.72 -1.46
CA GLU A 29 -16.45 -35.63 -1.07
C GLU A 29 -17.26 -34.53 -0.35
N PRO A 30 -16.77 -33.91 0.74
CA PRO A 30 -17.46 -32.80 1.39
C PRO A 30 -17.65 -31.65 0.39
N SER A 31 -18.88 -31.21 0.18
CA SER A 31 -19.17 -30.06 -0.68
C SER A 31 -18.45 -28.79 -0.19
N PRO A 32 -17.89 -27.96 -1.09
CA PRO A 32 -17.29 -26.70 -0.69
C PRO A 32 -18.33 -25.77 -0.05
N PRO A 33 -17.95 -24.93 0.94
CA PRO A 33 -18.87 -23.97 1.55
C PRO A 33 -19.37 -22.97 0.49
N PRO A 34 -20.60 -22.43 0.64
CA PRO A 34 -21.14 -21.47 -0.30
C PRO A 34 -20.27 -20.21 -0.36
N PRO A 35 -20.18 -19.52 -1.51
CA PRO A 35 -19.49 -18.25 -1.60
C PRO A 35 -20.19 -17.25 -0.67
N SER A 36 -19.43 -16.69 0.28
CA SER A 36 -19.84 -15.49 1.00
C SER A 36 -20.28 -14.44 -0.03
N PRO A 37 -21.31 -13.62 0.23
CA PRO A 37 -21.66 -12.52 -0.66
C PRO A 37 -20.46 -11.59 -0.74
N ALA A 38 -19.74 -11.65 -1.86
CA ALA A 38 -18.79 -10.63 -2.24
C ALA A 38 -19.63 -9.38 -2.48
N SER A 39 -19.55 -8.41 -1.56
CA SER A 39 -20.10 -7.10 -1.79
C SER A 39 -19.54 -6.56 -3.12
N ASP A 40 -20.42 -6.15 -4.01
CA ASP A 40 -20.15 -5.34 -5.20
C ASP A 40 -19.52 -3.99 -4.80
N ALA A 41 -18.26 -4.04 -4.36
CA ALA A 41 -17.40 -2.87 -4.31
C ALA A 41 -16.93 -2.63 -5.75
N PRO A 42 -17.09 -1.39 -6.29
CA PRO A 42 -16.50 -1.04 -7.57
C PRO A 42 -15.01 -1.39 -7.55
N ALA A 43 -14.52 -2.03 -8.63
CA ALA A 43 -13.10 -2.28 -8.79
C ALA A 43 -12.33 -0.97 -8.52
N PRO A 44 -11.29 -0.97 -7.66
CA PRO A 44 -10.61 0.26 -7.29
C PRO A 44 -10.13 0.99 -8.54
N GLY A 45 -10.60 2.23 -8.73
CA GLY A 45 -9.85 3.17 -9.57
C GLY A 45 -8.41 3.21 -9.04
N ALA A 46 -7.44 3.27 -9.95
CA ALA A 46 -6.03 3.32 -9.55
C ALA A 46 -5.83 4.44 -8.52
N LEU A 47 -5.17 4.11 -7.41
CA LEU A 47 -4.85 5.10 -6.36
C LEU A 47 -4.06 6.25 -6.97
N LYS A 48 -4.36 7.48 -6.53
CA LYS A 48 -3.66 8.65 -7.05
C LYS A 48 -2.19 8.60 -6.65
N THR A 49 -1.32 8.94 -7.58
CA THR A 49 0.12 9.11 -7.38
C THR A 49 0.54 10.58 -7.39
N THR A 50 -0.43 11.47 -7.57
CA THR A 50 -0.26 12.92 -7.53
C THR A 50 -1.35 13.55 -6.65
N ILE A 51 -0.96 14.55 -5.87
CA ILE A 51 -1.85 15.31 -4.97
C ILE A 51 -1.76 16.78 -5.36
N ASP A 52 -2.71 17.25 -6.17
CA ASP A 52 -2.69 18.59 -6.77
C ASP A 52 -3.56 19.61 -6.04
N ALA A 53 -4.18 19.23 -4.93
CA ALA A 53 -5.10 20.08 -4.21
C ALA A 53 -4.91 20.01 -2.69
N ASN A 54 -5.36 21.05 -2.02
CA ASN A 54 -5.50 21.06 -0.58
C ASN A 54 -6.54 20.02 -0.15
N GLY A 55 -6.31 19.38 0.99
CA GLY A 55 -7.28 18.44 1.56
C GLY A 55 -6.65 17.36 2.42
N THR A 56 -7.51 16.43 2.84
CA THR A 56 -7.13 15.23 3.59
C THR A 56 -7.42 14.01 2.71
N TYR A 57 -6.39 13.19 2.52
CA TYR A 57 -6.39 12.02 1.65
C TYR A 57 -6.21 10.76 2.48
N ARG A 58 -7.09 9.79 2.30
CA ARG A 58 -6.97 8.46 2.91
C ARG A 58 -5.90 7.66 2.18
N VAL A 59 -4.89 7.22 2.91
CA VAL A 59 -3.79 6.43 2.32
C VAL A 59 -4.30 5.02 2.00
N GLY A 60 -3.93 4.51 0.83
CA GLY A 60 -4.39 3.21 0.33
C GLY A 60 -5.82 3.23 -0.24
N VAL A 61 -6.51 4.39 -0.23
CA VAL A 61 -7.85 4.55 -0.79
C VAL A 61 -7.91 5.72 -1.78
N ASP A 62 -7.42 6.89 -1.38
CA ASP A 62 -7.38 8.07 -2.25
C ASP A 62 -6.01 8.20 -2.93
N ILE A 63 -4.93 7.89 -2.19
CA ILE A 63 -3.54 8.02 -2.64
C ILE A 63 -2.74 6.75 -2.36
N ALA A 64 -1.75 6.45 -3.21
CA ALA A 64 -0.84 5.34 -3.01
C ALA A 64 0.18 5.66 -1.90
N PRO A 65 0.60 4.68 -1.07
CA PRO A 65 1.73 4.88 -0.16
C PRO A 65 3.06 4.97 -0.93
N GLY A 66 4.04 5.65 -0.33
CA GLY A 66 5.40 5.78 -0.86
C GLY A 66 6.03 7.15 -0.57
N THR A 67 7.14 7.46 -1.23
CA THR A 67 7.82 8.75 -1.05
C THR A 67 7.28 9.79 -2.02
N TYR A 68 6.72 10.87 -1.48
CA TYR A 68 6.25 12.02 -2.24
C TYR A 68 7.23 13.18 -2.13
N SER A 69 7.31 13.99 -3.19
CA SER A 69 8.03 15.26 -3.16
C SER A 69 7.12 16.39 -3.64
N SER A 70 7.22 17.55 -2.99
CA SER A 70 6.55 18.80 -3.36
C SER A 70 7.58 19.92 -3.46
N GLY A 71 7.36 20.83 -4.40
CA GLY A 71 8.16 22.05 -4.56
C GLY A 71 8.12 22.99 -3.35
N GLY A 72 7.21 22.78 -2.39
CA GLY A 72 7.08 23.60 -1.20
C GLY A 72 5.82 24.49 -1.26
N PRO A 73 5.84 25.69 -0.69
CA PRO A 73 4.66 26.58 -0.68
C PRO A 73 4.22 26.98 -2.08
N ILE A 74 2.93 27.23 -2.24
CA ILE A 74 2.40 28.04 -3.35
C ILE A 74 2.74 29.51 -3.08
N ASP A 75 3.23 30.23 -4.10
CA ASP A 75 3.66 31.63 -4.02
C ASP A 75 4.60 31.90 -2.81
N ASP A 76 4.41 33.03 -2.12
CA ASP A 76 5.20 33.42 -0.94
C ASP A 76 4.62 32.88 0.39
N GLY A 77 3.72 31.90 0.30
CA GLY A 77 2.99 31.33 1.44
C GLY A 77 3.84 30.39 2.32
N ALA A 78 3.15 29.48 3.00
CA ALA A 78 3.77 28.40 3.76
C ALA A 78 3.02 27.09 3.48
N CYS A 79 3.75 26.07 3.08
CA CYS A 79 3.22 24.73 2.86
C CYS A 79 3.06 24.04 4.21
N TYR A 80 1.84 23.57 4.50
CA TYR A 80 1.58 22.71 5.64
C TYR A 80 1.26 21.30 5.18
N TRP A 81 1.81 20.31 5.87
CA TRP A 81 1.42 18.92 5.70
C TRP A 81 1.44 18.16 7.03
N LYS A 82 0.67 17.08 7.08
CA LYS A 82 0.58 16.18 8.23
C LYS A 82 0.29 14.75 7.82
N ARG A 83 0.98 13.81 8.44
CA ARG A 83 0.70 12.37 8.41
C ARG A 83 0.02 11.94 9.71
N VAL A 84 -1.00 11.11 9.60
CA VAL A 84 -1.72 10.53 10.74
C VAL A 84 -1.75 9.01 10.57
N GLY A 85 -1.57 8.28 11.66
CA GLY A 85 -1.73 6.82 11.75
C GLY A 85 -2.64 6.46 12.91
N GLY A 86 -3.79 5.87 12.60
CA GLY A 86 -4.88 5.73 13.57
C GLY A 86 -5.37 7.11 14.02
N GLU A 87 -5.31 7.35 15.32
CA GLU A 87 -5.68 8.64 15.96
C GLU A 87 -4.45 9.53 16.24
N LYS A 88 -3.23 9.08 15.90
CA LYS A 88 -1.98 9.77 16.25
C LYS A 88 -1.41 10.52 15.07
N THR A 89 -0.94 11.74 15.30
CA THR A 89 -0.09 12.44 14.34
C THR A 89 1.28 11.78 14.33
N LEU A 90 1.73 11.34 13.15
CA LEU A 90 3.03 10.69 12.98
C LEU A 90 4.12 11.71 12.68
N ASP A 91 3.81 12.68 11.82
CA ASP A 91 4.73 13.73 11.41
C ASP A 91 3.97 14.92 10.83
N ASN A 92 4.54 16.11 10.93
CA ASN A 92 4.01 17.32 10.33
C ASN A 92 5.09 18.39 10.12
N ALA A 93 4.84 19.29 9.19
CA ALA A 93 5.66 20.48 9.06
C ALA A 93 4.86 21.67 8.52
N LEU A 94 5.27 22.87 8.93
CA LEU A 94 4.93 24.14 8.29
C LEU A 94 6.22 24.74 7.74
N THR A 95 6.32 24.91 6.43
CA THR A 95 7.60 25.16 5.77
C THR A 95 7.47 26.12 4.59
N LYS A 96 8.54 26.89 4.37
CA LYS A 96 8.73 27.72 3.17
C LYS A 96 9.70 27.09 2.15
N LYS A 97 10.00 25.81 2.30
CA LYS A 97 10.98 25.07 1.49
C LYS A 97 10.31 23.86 0.85
N ALA A 98 10.92 23.36 -0.23
CA ALA A 98 10.57 22.07 -0.82
C ALA A 98 10.60 20.94 0.22
N GLN A 99 9.76 19.92 0.02
CA GLN A 99 9.56 18.83 0.97
C GLN A 99 9.62 17.48 0.28
N THR A 100 10.14 16.50 1.01
CA THR A 100 10.06 15.08 0.65
C THR A 100 9.52 14.33 1.86
N VAL A 101 8.43 13.60 1.68
CA VAL A 101 7.71 12.93 2.76
C VAL A 101 7.48 11.48 2.38
N ARG A 102 7.84 10.58 3.27
CA ARG A 102 7.47 9.17 3.15
C ARG A 102 6.10 8.97 3.78
N ILE A 103 5.13 8.49 3.00
CA ILE A 103 3.80 8.10 3.46
C ILE A 103 3.79 6.57 3.50
N GLU A 104 3.65 6.00 4.69
CA GLU A 104 3.68 4.55 4.87
C GLU A 104 2.29 3.93 4.63
N PRO A 105 2.20 2.63 4.26
CA PRO A 105 0.91 1.94 4.12
C PRO A 105 0.06 1.90 5.41
N THR A 106 0.69 2.12 6.57
CA THR A 106 0.05 2.16 7.88
C THR A 106 -0.46 3.55 8.27
N ASP A 107 -0.13 4.58 7.48
CA ASP A 107 -0.72 5.89 7.63
C ASP A 107 -2.22 5.79 7.31
N THR A 108 -3.06 6.46 8.10
CA THR A 108 -4.51 6.55 7.83
C THR A 108 -4.82 7.71 6.91
N THR A 109 -4.18 8.87 7.14
CA THR A 109 -4.40 10.05 6.30
C THR A 109 -3.14 10.88 6.09
N PHE A 110 -3.09 11.52 4.93
CA PHE A 110 -2.17 12.61 4.62
C PHE A 110 -2.98 13.88 4.37
N THR A 111 -2.68 14.93 5.11
CA THR A 111 -3.31 16.26 4.92
C THR A 111 -2.29 17.22 4.37
N THR A 112 -2.66 18.01 3.37
CA THR A 112 -1.81 19.07 2.80
C THR A 112 -2.61 20.35 2.56
N ASN A 113 -1.96 21.48 2.78
CA ASN A 113 -2.54 22.81 2.57
C ASN A 113 -1.46 23.78 2.08
N ASP A 114 -1.78 24.52 1.03
CA ASP A 114 -0.95 25.56 0.40
C ASP A 114 0.44 25.07 -0.01
N CYS A 115 0.51 23.79 -0.39
CA CYS A 115 1.68 23.16 -0.98
C CYS A 115 1.49 23.04 -2.49
N GLN A 116 2.56 23.20 -3.25
CA GLN A 116 2.66 22.73 -4.63
C GLN A 116 2.35 21.23 -4.69
N SER A 117 1.98 20.74 -5.88
CA SER A 117 1.60 19.34 -6.08
C SER A 117 2.63 18.37 -5.49
N TRP A 118 2.12 17.34 -4.81
CA TRP A 118 2.95 16.23 -4.36
C TRP A 118 2.98 15.16 -5.43
N ILE A 119 4.18 14.75 -5.84
CA ILE A 119 4.38 13.69 -6.83
C ILE A 119 5.04 12.49 -6.16
N LEU A 120 4.43 11.31 -6.32
CA LEU A 120 5.02 10.04 -5.88
C LEU A 120 6.27 9.76 -6.72
N ALA A 121 7.39 9.53 -6.05
CA ALA A 121 8.61 9.09 -6.71
C ALA A 121 8.38 7.74 -7.42
N ALA A 122 8.98 7.55 -8.59
CA ALA A 122 8.76 6.35 -9.42
C ALA A 122 9.08 5.02 -8.70
N CYS A 123 9.96 5.04 -7.69
CA CYS A 123 10.27 3.89 -6.85
C CYS A 123 9.21 3.59 -5.76
N GLY A 124 8.19 4.43 -5.57
CA GLY A 124 7.12 4.21 -4.60
C GLY A 124 7.63 4.03 -3.16
N THR A 125 7.26 2.92 -2.52
CA THR A 125 7.75 2.50 -1.20
C THR A 125 9.17 1.94 -1.22
N ALA A 126 9.75 1.65 -2.38
CA ALA A 126 11.13 1.15 -2.49
C ALA A 126 12.17 2.28 -2.43
N CYS A 127 11.78 3.55 -2.57
CA CYS A 127 12.70 4.68 -2.42
C CYS A 127 13.32 4.68 -1.00
N PRO A 128 14.59 5.09 -0.82
CA PRO A 128 15.10 5.34 0.52
C PRO A 128 14.26 6.43 1.22
N PRO A 129 14.04 6.33 2.54
CA PRO A 129 13.39 7.41 3.28
C PRO A 129 14.24 8.69 3.19
N PRO A 130 13.62 9.88 3.24
CA PRO A 130 14.35 11.14 3.25
C PRO A 130 15.33 11.17 4.43
N PRO A 131 16.53 11.75 4.25
CA PRO A 131 17.50 11.85 5.34
C PRO A 131 16.90 12.67 6.50
N PRO A 132 17.16 12.29 7.76
CA PRO A 132 16.73 13.09 8.89
C PRO A 132 17.37 14.49 8.81
N PRO A 133 16.68 15.54 9.33
CA PRO A 133 17.27 16.86 9.42
C PRO A 133 18.63 16.80 10.13
N PRO A 134 19.63 17.60 9.72
CA PRO A 134 20.94 17.60 10.37
C PRO A 134 20.78 17.93 11.86
N GLY A 135 21.38 17.09 12.71
CA GLY A 135 21.40 17.32 14.14
C GLY A 135 22.30 18.52 14.51
N PRO A 136 22.08 19.13 15.68
CA PRO A 136 22.88 20.28 16.14
C PRO A 136 24.38 19.94 16.26
N MET A 137 24.73 18.71 16.63
CA MET A 137 26.13 18.25 16.71
C MET A 137 26.80 18.12 15.35
N SER A 138 26.06 17.73 14.30
CA SER A 138 26.58 17.70 12.94
C SER A 138 26.89 19.11 12.43
N MET A 139 26.02 20.07 12.76
CA MET A 139 26.26 21.49 12.44
C MET A 139 27.49 22.02 13.19
N LEU A 140 27.64 21.72 14.48
CA LEU A 140 28.82 22.11 15.27
C LEU A 140 30.12 21.49 14.74
N GLY A 141 30.08 20.23 14.31
CA GLY A 141 31.22 19.57 13.68
C GLY A 141 31.62 20.22 12.36
N GLN A 142 30.65 20.59 11.53
CA GLN A 142 30.89 21.28 10.26
C GLN A 142 31.41 22.71 10.46
N LEU A 143 30.87 23.44 11.45
CA LEU A 143 31.39 24.74 11.89
C LEU A 143 32.83 24.62 12.42
N GLY A 144 33.11 23.60 13.24
CA GLY A 144 34.45 23.34 13.77
C GLY A 144 35.47 23.01 12.66
N ALA A 145 35.06 22.35 11.58
CA ALA A 145 35.90 22.12 10.41
C ALA A 145 36.20 23.41 9.63
N PHE A 146 35.27 24.37 9.61
CA PHE A 146 35.48 25.69 9.00
C PHE A 146 36.32 26.65 9.88
N LEU A 147 36.26 26.50 11.21
CA LEU A 147 36.98 27.35 12.17
C LEU A 147 38.32 26.72 12.64
N GLY A 148 38.65 25.52 12.17
CA GLY A 148 39.89 24.81 12.52
C GLY A 148 41.14 25.40 11.86
N PRO A 149 42.31 25.40 12.54
CA PRO A 149 43.48 26.14 12.09
C PRO A 149 44.28 25.37 11.01
N LYS A 150 43.82 25.32 9.75
CA LYS A 150 44.66 24.86 8.62
C LYS A 150 44.31 25.50 7.26
N GLN A 151 44.69 26.77 7.08
CA GLN A 151 44.90 27.38 5.75
C GLN A 151 46.09 28.36 5.67
N PHE A 152 47.07 28.29 6.59
CA PHE A 152 48.36 28.96 6.41
C PHE A 152 49.45 27.91 6.14
N THR A 153 49.34 27.17 5.05
CA THR A 153 50.52 26.54 4.45
C THR A 153 51.31 27.68 3.79
N GLY A 154 52.38 28.09 4.46
CA GLY A 154 53.27 29.18 4.01
C GLY A 154 53.85 28.93 2.62
N PRO A 155 54.42 29.98 2.00
CA PRO A 155 54.93 29.93 0.63
C PRO A 155 56.08 28.91 0.51
N PRO A 156 56.27 28.28 -0.66
CA PRO A 156 57.40 27.38 -0.88
C PRO A 156 58.70 28.19 -0.76
N THR A 157 59.57 27.77 0.16
CA THR A 157 60.96 28.24 0.26
C THR A 157 61.76 27.84 -0.99
N PRO A 158 62.75 28.67 -1.40
CA PRO A 158 63.37 28.66 -2.73
C PRO A 158 64.16 27.40 -3.08
#